data_AF-A0A3B0WM36-F1
#
_entry.id   AF-A0A3B0WM36-F1
#
_cell.length_a   1.000
_cell.length_b   1.000
_cell.length_c   1.000
_cell.angle_alpha   90.00
_cell.angle_beta   90.00
_cell.angle_gamma   90.00
#
_symmetry.space_group_name_H-M   'P 1'
#
loop_
_entity.id
_entity.type
_entity.pdbx_description
1 polymer ?
#
loop_
_entity_poly.entity_id
_entity_poly.type
_entity_poly.pdbx_seq_one_letter_code
_entity_poly.pdbx_strand_id
1 'polypeptide(L)'
;MINSHQNLPEIVFSSANTVESKRISRLKSAGRLIKIAPKIYTSNLKSSPESVIRHHWHKIISHLFPGAILSHRTALNHGDIIDNTIFLTYRYAKKINLPGLTVRLLKGDMEVGHEAQLPDINLLVSSTPRYLLENLSLSRSKKTISKSAGFEVISKQVELLVSRKKDIMIKILLDEAKDAATKMRLIPEYEQLKLIVKAAYQQRRKIMLNQWAGEIPANRKSIDKLVDIDSFEFNVNRFWSSPKFLPLGNVIGVVLNAPTHDDLAILCDRFGVKVVKYVLSILKKDNALQLEQVHFTHQFLSGYKHAKAA
;
A
#
# COMPACT_ATOMS: atom_id res chain seq x y z
N MET A 1 -30.36 -41.63 14.28
CA MET A 1 -30.18 -41.25 12.86
C MET A 1 -30.17 -39.73 12.79
N ILE A 2 -29.00 -39.10 12.65
CA ILE A 2 -28.90 -37.64 12.51
C ILE A 2 -28.94 -37.34 11.00
N ASN A 3 -30.09 -36.87 10.52
CA ASN A 3 -30.26 -36.34 9.18
C ASN A 3 -29.55 -34.97 9.09
N SER A 4 -28.26 -34.98 8.77
CA SER A 4 -27.59 -33.76 8.33
C SER A 4 -27.96 -33.52 6.88
N HIS A 5 -28.80 -32.53 6.59
CA HIS A 5 -28.81 -31.91 5.26
C HIS A 5 -27.38 -31.41 4.99
N GLN A 6 -26.58 -32.24 4.31
CA GLN A 6 -25.18 -31.97 4.01
C GLN A 6 -25.12 -30.76 3.07
N ASN A 7 -24.90 -29.57 3.64
CA ASN A 7 -24.57 -28.40 2.88
C ASN A 7 -23.17 -28.63 2.27
N LEU A 8 -23.14 -29.05 1.01
CA LEU A 8 -21.90 -29.32 0.29
C LEU A 8 -21.17 -27.99 0.08
N PRO A 9 -19.86 -27.89 0.32
CA PRO A 9 -19.12 -26.70 -0.06
C PRO A 9 -19.25 -26.46 -1.56
N GLU A 10 -19.31 -25.19 -1.97
CA GLU A 10 -19.53 -24.85 -3.37
C GLU A 10 -18.35 -25.29 -4.26
N ILE A 11 -17.12 -25.24 -3.74
CA ILE A 11 -15.92 -25.79 -4.38
C ILE A 11 -15.45 -27.02 -3.62
N VAL A 12 -15.15 -28.08 -4.37
CA VAL A 12 -14.61 -29.34 -3.86
C VAL A 12 -13.34 -29.69 -4.61
N PHE A 13 -12.26 -29.95 -3.89
CA PHE A 13 -10.99 -30.39 -4.46
C PHE A 13 -10.87 -31.92 -4.42
N SER A 14 -10.20 -32.50 -5.42
CA SER A 14 -9.86 -33.93 -5.36
C SER A 14 -8.95 -34.20 -4.15
N SER A 15 -9.16 -35.32 -3.46
CA SER A 15 -8.34 -35.71 -2.32
C SER A 15 -7.49 -36.95 -2.63
N ALA A 16 -6.29 -37.00 -2.06
CA ALA A 16 -5.48 -38.22 -2.04
C ALA A 16 -6.00 -39.25 -1.02
N ASN A 17 -6.79 -38.81 -0.02
CA ASN A 17 -7.44 -39.71 0.91
C ASN A 17 -8.48 -40.57 0.18
N THR A 18 -8.34 -41.90 0.27
CA THR A 18 -9.18 -42.85 -0.48
C THR A 18 -10.66 -42.75 -0.12
N VAL A 19 -10.99 -42.48 1.15
CA VAL A 19 -12.38 -42.34 1.61
C VAL A 19 -13.02 -41.10 0.99
N GLU A 20 -12.33 -39.96 1.08
CA GLU A 20 -12.81 -38.70 0.50
C GLU A 20 -12.87 -38.76 -1.03
N SER A 21 -11.89 -39.37 -1.69
CA SER A 21 -11.90 -39.58 -3.13
C SER A 21 -13.11 -40.41 -3.59
N LYS A 22 -13.40 -41.52 -2.90
CA LYS A 22 -14.61 -42.34 -3.14
C LYS A 22 -15.88 -41.53 -2.89
N ARG A 23 -15.93 -40.72 -1.84
CA ARG A 23 -17.07 -39.84 -1.53
C ARG A 23 -17.33 -38.83 -2.65
N ILE A 24 -16.28 -38.15 -3.14
CA ILE A 24 -16.36 -37.20 -4.25
C ILE A 24 -16.84 -37.91 -5.52
N SER A 25 -16.31 -39.11 -5.82
CA SER A 25 -16.72 -39.89 -6.99
C SER A 25 -18.20 -40.26 -6.93
N ARG A 26 -18.72 -40.68 -5.77
CA ARG A 26 -20.15 -40.98 -5.57
C ARG A 26 -21.03 -39.74 -5.75
N LEU A 27 -20.60 -38.59 -5.21
CA LEU A 27 -21.34 -37.33 -5.37
C LEU A 27 -21.38 -36.87 -6.83
N LYS A 28 -20.28 -37.06 -7.57
CA LYS A 28 -20.21 -36.79 -9.00
C LYS A 28 -21.14 -37.72 -9.79
N SER A 29 -21.10 -39.03 -9.54
CA SER A 29 -21.98 -39.99 -10.25
C SER A 29 -23.47 -39.77 -9.93
N ALA A 30 -23.77 -39.27 -8.73
CA ALA A 30 -25.12 -38.87 -8.33
C ALA A 30 -25.55 -37.49 -8.87
N GLY A 31 -24.76 -36.84 -9.72
CA GLY A 31 -25.07 -35.52 -10.29
C GLY A 31 -25.02 -34.36 -9.30
N ARG A 32 -24.55 -34.58 -8.06
CA ARG A 32 -24.44 -33.55 -7.01
C ARG A 32 -23.16 -32.71 -7.12
N LEU A 33 -22.21 -33.15 -7.94
CA LEU A 33 -20.98 -32.41 -8.26
C LEU A 33 -20.71 -32.49 -9.77
N ILE A 34 -20.30 -31.37 -10.36
CA ILE A 34 -19.77 -31.31 -11.72
C ILE A 34 -18.28 -30.95 -11.69
N LYS A 35 -17.49 -31.49 -12.62
CA LYS A 35 -16.07 -31.16 -12.75
C LYS A 35 -15.94 -29.89 -13.58
N ILE A 36 -15.24 -28.89 -13.05
CA ILE A 36 -15.05 -27.58 -13.71
C ILE A 36 -13.60 -27.34 -14.15
N ALA A 37 -12.63 -28.02 -13.53
CA ALA A 37 -11.23 -27.98 -13.94
C ALA A 37 -10.51 -29.26 -13.46
N PRO A 38 -9.25 -29.52 -13.87
CA PRO A 38 -8.49 -30.64 -13.33
C PRO A 38 -8.46 -30.60 -11.80
N LYS A 39 -8.90 -31.68 -11.15
CA LYS A 39 -8.95 -31.82 -9.69
C LYS A 39 -9.91 -30.86 -8.96
N ILE A 40 -10.78 -30.15 -9.68
CA ILE A 40 -11.70 -29.16 -9.11
C ILE A 40 -13.13 -29.47 -9.57
N TYR A 41 -14.02 -29.52 -8.60
CA TYR A 41 -15.44 -29.80 -8.75
C TYR A 41 -16.26 -28.70 -8.07
N THR A 42 -17.53 -28.57 -8.45
CA THR A 42 -18.48 -27.69 -7.79
C THR A 42 -19.83 -28.37 -7.58
N SER A 43 -20.49 -28.02 -6.47
CA SER A 43 -21.89 -28.35 -6.21
C SER A 43 -22.87 -27.33 -6.79
N ASN A 44 -22.37 -26.21 -7.34
CA ASN A 44 -23.17 -25.26 -8.10
C ASN A 44 -23.41 -25.79 -9.51
N LEU A 45 -24.60 -26.34 -9.73
CA LEU A 45 -25.00 -26.97 -10.99
C LEU A 45 -25.59 -25.98 -12.01
N LYS A 46 -25.77 -24.71 -11.63
CA LYS A 46 -26.51 -23.71 -12.41
C LYS A 46 -25.57 -22.71 -13.09
N SER A 47 -24.49 -22.32 -12.42
CA SER A 47 -23.55 -21.32 -12.93
C SER A 47 -22.53 -21.94 -13.89
N SER A 48 -22.02 -21.13 -14.82
CA SER A 48 -20.95 -21.59 -15.73
C SER A 48 -19.65 -21.87 -14.96
N PRO A 49 -18.79 -22.79 -15.46
CA PRO A 49 -17.47 -23.05 -14.86
C PRO A 49 -16.63 -21.79 -14.67
N GLU A 50 -16.66 -20.86 -15.62
CA GLU A 50 -15.93 -19.59 -15.59
C GLU A 50 -16.39 -18.70 -14.44
N SER A 51 -17.70 -18.60 -14.22
CA SER A 51 -18.28 -17.80 -13.15
C SER A 51 -17.87 -18.36 -11.78
N VAL A 52 -18.02 -19.68 -11.61
CA VAL A 52 -17.68 -20.37 -10.35
C VAL A 52 -16.19 -20.26 -10.05
N ILE A 53 -15.32 -20.46 -11.04
CA ILE A 53 -13.87 -20.35 -10.86
C ILE A 53 -13.45 -18.93 -10.52
N ARG A 54 -14.00 -17.91 -11.22
CA ARG A 54 -13.70 -16.52 -10.90
C ARG A 54 -14.19 -16.12 -9.52
N HIS A 55 -15.36 -16.58 -9.08
CA HIS A 55 -15.87 -16.27 -7.75
C HIS A 55 -15.00 -16.89 -6.64
N HIS A 56 -14.53 -18.12 -6.84
CA HIS A 56 -13.75 -18.85 -5.84
C HIS A 56 -12.24 -18.87 -6.11
N TRP A 57 -11.73 -17.94 -6.91
CA TRP A 57 -10.35 -18.00 -7.40
C TRP A 57 -9.34 -18.08 -6.24
N HIS A 58 -9.50 -17.28 -5.19
CA HIS A 58 -8.59 -17.21 -4.04
C HIS A 58 -8.48 -18.58 -3.33
N LYS A 59 -9.61 -19.28 -3.12
CA LYS A 59 -9.62 -20.64 -2.54
C LYS A 59 -8.96 -21.65 -3.47
N ILE A 60 -9.25 -21.58 -4.77
CA ILE A 60 -8.66 -22.48 -5.76
C ILE A 60 -7.15 -22.31 -5.80
N ILE A 61 -6.66 -21.06 -5.88
CA ILE A 61 -5.23 -20.77 -5.91
C ILE A 61 -4.57 -21.15 -4.58
N SER A 62 -5.20 -20.84 -3.44
CA SER A 62 -4.70 -21.23 -2.13
C SER A 62 -4.50 -22.74 -2.00
N HIS A 63 -5.39 -23.54 -2.60
CA HIS A 63 -5.28 -24.99 -2.58
C HIS A 63 -4.22 -25.51 -3.56
N LEU A 64 -4.17 -24.98 -4.79
CA LEU A 64 -3.24 -25.43 -5.83
C LEU A 64 -1.80 -24.98 -5.58
N PHE A 65 -1.61 -23.79 -5.02
CA PHE A 65 -0.34 -23.12 -4.82
C PHE A 65 -0.25 -22.55 -3.39
N PRO A 66 -0.28 -23.41 -2.36
CA PRO A 66 -0.22 -22.95 -0.98
C PRO A 66 1.07 -22.17 -0.73
N GLY A 67 0.94 -21.01 -0.08
CA GLY A 67 2.03 -20.09 0.20
C GLY A 67 2.41 -19.20 -1.00
N ALA A 68 1.69 -19.25 -2.12
CA ALA A 68 1.92 -18.31 -3.21
C ALA A 68 1.63 -16.86 -2.79
N ILE A 69 2.39 -15.93 -3.35
CA ILE A 69 2.29 -14.51 -3.05
C ILE A 69 1.51 -13.82 -4.17
N LEU A 70 0.39 -13.17 -3.86
CA LEU A 70 -0.24 -12.18 -4.74
C LEU A 70 0.79 -11.08 -4.99
N SER A 71 1.18 -10.89 -6.25
CA SER A 71 2.36 -10.08 -6.59
C SER A 71 2.14 -9.26 -7.86
N HIS A 72 3.06 -8.34 -8.13
CA HIS A 72 3.07 -7.48 -9.29
C HIS A 72 1.70 -6.80 -9.49
N ARG A 73 1.13 -6.83 -10.70
CA ARG A 73 -0.15 -6.17 -11.02
C ARG A 73 -1.33 -6.66 -10.17
N THR A 74 -1.32 -7.93 -9.75
CA THR A 74 -2.40 -8.46 -8.90
C THR A 74 -2.36 -7.88 -7.49
N ALA A 75 -1.16 -7.74 -6.89
CA ALA A 75 -1.02 -7.07 -5.60
C ALA A 75 -1.39 -5.59 -5.67
N LEU A 76 -0.93 -4.89 -6.72
CA LEU A 76 -1.25 -3.48 -6.96
C LEU A 76 -2.76 -3.23 -7.02
N ASN A 77 -3.50 -4.15 -7.64
CA ASN A 77 -4.96 -4.07 -7.77
C ASN A 77 -5.69 -4.81 -6.64
N HIS A 78 -5.06 -5.01 -5.48
CA HIS A 78 -5.68 -5.61 -4.29
C HIS A 78 -6.31 -7.00 -4.50
N GLY A 79 -5.79 -7.78 -5.46
CA GLY A 79 -6.30 -9.10 -5.80
C GLY A 79 -7.35 -9.11 -6.92
N ASP A 80 -7.69 -7.97 -7.51
CA ASP A 80 -8.65 -7.92 -8.62
C ASP A 80 -8.12 -8.66 -9.85
N ILE A 81 -9.01 -9.42 -10.49
CA ILE A 81 -8.73 -10.13 -11.74
C ILE A 81 -8.85 -9.13 -12.88
N ILE A 82 -7.73 -8.82 -13.55
CA ILE A 82 -7.71 -7.94 -14.71
C ILE A 82 -7.43 -8.75 -15.97
N ASP A 83 -8.23 -8.56 -17.01
CA ASP A 83 -8.11 -9.30 -18.28
C ASP A 83 -8.08 -10.84 -18.06
N ASN A 84 -8.97 -11.30 -17.18
CA ASN A 84 -9.05 -12.69 -16.73
C ASN A 84 -7.70 -13.27 -16.26
N THR A 85 -6.77 -12.44 -15.78
CA THR A 85 -5.40 -12.87 -15.44
C THR A 85 -5.01 -12.43 -14.04
N ILE A 86 -4.35 -13.33 -13.32
CA ILE A 86 -3.69 -13.02 -12.05
C ILE A 86 -2.21 -13.41 -12.11
N PHE A 87 -1.39 -12.62 -11.43
CA PHE A 87 0.06 -12.78 -11.31
C PHE A 87 0.43 -13.12 -9.87
N LEU A 88 1.18 -14.21 -9.72
CA LEU A 88 1.58 -14.73 -8.43
C LEU A 88 3.08 -14.98 -8.46
N THR A 89 3.76 -14.72 -7.35
CA THR A 89 5.13 -15.18 -7.16
C THR A 89 5.10 -16.52 -6.45
N TYR A 90 5.89 -17.46 -6.96
CA TYR A 90 5.99 -18.82 -6.43
C TYR A 90 7.39 -19.39 -6.66
N ARG A 91 7.66 -20.56 -6.08
CA ARG A 91 8.94 -21.30 -6.23
C ARG A 91 9.29 -21.70 -7.67
N TYR A 92 8.32 -21.70 -8.58
CA TYR A 92 8.53 -21.99 -10.00
C TYR A 92 7.62 -21.14 -10.89
N ALA A 93 8.03 -20.95 -12.15
CA ALA A 93 7.20 -20.30 -13.16
C ALA A 93 6.28 -21.30 -13.85
N LYS A 94 5.01 -20.94 -14.04
CA LYS A 94 4.02 -21.76 -14.74
C LYS A 94 2.85 -20.91 -15.19
N LYS A 95 2.32 -21.18 -16.38
CA LYS A 95 1.02 -20.66 -16.82
C LYS A 95 -0.04 -21.76 -16.66
N ILE A 96 -1.11 -21.48 -15.94
CA ILE A 96 -2.27 -22.38 -15.82
C ILE A 96 -3.48 -21.67 -16.41
N ASN A 97 -4.20 -22.35 -17.29
CA ASN A 97 -5.48 -21.88 -17.81
C ASN A 97 -6.58 -22.66 -17.09
N LEU A 98 -7.40 -21.93 -16.32
CA LEU A 98 -8.68 -22.38 -15.80
C LEU A 98 -9.78 -21.73 -16.63
N PRO A 99 -10.99 -22.31 -16.73
CA PRO A 99 -12.12 -21.63 -17.33
C PRO A 99 -12.29 -20.22 -16.76
N GLY A 100 -12.22 -19.21 -17.63
CA GLY A 100 -12.37 -17.79 -17.27
C GLY A 100 -11.24 -17.18 -16.45
N LEU A 101 -10.13 -17.89 -16.21
CA LEU A 101 -9.00 -17.39 -15.41
C LEU A 101 -7.65 -17.97 -15.85
N THR A 102 -6.72 -17.08 -16.19
CA THR A 102 -5.31 -17.38 -16.42
C THR A 102 -4.51 -17.08 -15.17
N VAL A 103 -3.85 -18.09 -14.63
CA VAL A 103 -2.94 -17.96 -13.48
C VAL A 103 -1.51 -17.94 -14.00
N ARG A 104 -0.79 -16.85 -13.76
CA ARG A 104 0.62 -16.70 -14.13
C ARG A 104 1.49 -16.73 -12.88
N LEU A 105 2.09 -17.90 -12.63
CA LEU A 105 3.13 -18.05 -11.63
C LEU A 105 4.46 -17.55 -12.20
N LEU A 106 5.09 -16.67 -11.46
CA LEU A 106 6.41 -16.11 -11.71
C LEU A 106 7.36 -16.71 -10.69
N LYS A 107 8.52 -17.18 -11.15
CA LYS A 107 9.57 -17.62 -10.24
C LYS A 107 10.14 -16.38 -9.56
N GLY A 108 10.18 -16.38 -8.24
CA GLY A 108 10.76 -15.30 -7.45
C GLY A 108 10.96 -15.69 -6.00
N ASP A 109 11.60 -14.80 -5.25
CA ASP A 109 11.92 -15.04 -3.85
C ASP A 109 10.66 -14.99 -2.99
N MET A 110 10.48 -16.03 -2.17
CA MET A 110 9.30 -16.20 -1.31
C MET A 110 9.49 -15.59 0.09
N GLU A 111 10.69 -15.10 0.41
CA GLU A 111 11.11 -14.68 1.76
C GLU A 111 11.53 -13.19 1.81
N VAL A 112 11.00 -12.36 0.91
CA VAL A 112 11.58 -11.03 0.70
C VAL A 112 11.19 -10.03 1.80
N GLY A 113 10.09 -10.21 2.53
CA GLY A 113 9.77 -9.29 3.61
C GLY A 113 8.56 -9.63 4.47
N HIS A 114 7.84 -8.59 4.85
CA HIS A 114 6.64 -8.64 5.68
C HIS A 114 5.39 -8.91 4.83
N GLU A 115 5.42 -9.94 3.98
CA GLU A 115 4.23 -10.34 3.23
C GLU A 115 3.09 -10.70 4.20
N ALA A 116 1.92 -10.10 3.97
CA ALA A 116 0.76 -10.33 4.83
C ALA A 116 0.04 -11.60 4.41
N GLN A 117 -0.27 -12.47 5.36
CA GLN A 117 -1.12 -13.62 5.10
C GLN A 117 -2.59 -13.18 4.98
N LEU A 118 -3.27 -13.68 3.94
CA LEU A 118 -4.71 -13.47 3.81
C LEU A 118 -5.45 -14.32 4.87
N PRO A 119 -6.48 -13.77 5.54
CA PRO A 119 -7.25 -14.51 6.53
C PRO A 119 -7.84 -15.80 5.96
N ASP A 120 -7.75 -16.88 6.74
CA ASP A 120 -8.38 -18.18 6.48
C ASP A 120 -7.99 -18.87 5.16
N ILE A 121 -6.93 -18.41 4.48
CA ILE A 121 -6.38 -19.04 3.28
C ILE A 121 -4.84 -19.04 3.27
N ASN A 122 -4.26 -20.02 2.57
CA ASN A 122 -2.81 -20.18 2.42
C ASN A 122 -2.27 -19.35 1.24
N LEU A 123 -2.57 -18.05 1.24
CA LEU A 123 -2.03 -17.09 0.29
C LEU A 123 -1.43 -15.90 1.04
N LEU A 124 -0.36 -15.37 0.47
CA LEU A 124 0.35 -14.20 0.95
C LEU A 124 0.07 -13.02 0.00
N VAL A 125 0.22 -11.79 0.48
CA VAL A 125 0.15 -10.58 -0.34
C VAL A 125 1.47 -9.85 -0.27
N SER A 126 1.98 -9.43 -1.43
CA SER A 126 3.20 -8.62 -1.52
C SER A 126 3.06 -7.36 -0.70
N SER A 127 4.11 -7.03 0.06
CA SER A 127 4.20 -5.76 0.75
C SER A 127 4.16 -4.60 -0.25
N THR A 128 3.84 -3.39 0.25
CA THR A 128 3.82 -2.19 -0.59
C THR A 128 5.14 -1.94 -1.32
N PRO A 129 6.30 -1.96 -0.63
CA PRO A 129 7.60 -1.83 -1.29
C PRO A 129 7.81 -2.85 -2.41
N ARG A 130 7.46 -4.12 -2.16
CA ARG A 130 7.65 -5.21 -3.12
C ARG A 130 6.83 -5.02 -4.38
N TYR A 131 5.51 -4.80 -4.27
CA TYR A 131 4.70 -4.67 -5.48
C TYR A 131 5.06 -3.40 -6.27
N LEU A 132 5.51 -2.32 -5.61
CA LEU A 132 5.94 -1.11 -6.32
C LEU A 132 7.15 -1.43 -7.21
N LEU A 133 8.15 -2.13 -6.69
CA LEU A 133 9.34 -2.54 -7.45
C LEU A 133 8.98 -3.52 -8.58
N GLU A 134 8.21 -4.56 -8.29
CA GLU A 134 7.81 -5.58 -9.26
C GLU A 134 7.04 -4.99 -10.46
N ASN A 135 6.29 -3.91 -10.23
CA ASN A 135 5.53 -3.20 -11.26
C ASN A 135 6.32 -2.09 -11.97
N LEU A 136 7.55 -1.80 -11.54
CA LEU A 136 8.51 -0.98 -12.29
C LEU A 136 9.39 -1.83 -13.19
N SER A 137 9.49 -3.14 -12.94
CA SER A 137 10.27 -4.04 -13.78
C SER A 137 9.82 -4.02 -15.24
N LEU A 138 10.80 -4.07 -16.14
CA LEU A 138 10.58 -4.13 -17.57
C LEU A 138 9.73 -5.34 -17.94
N SER A 139 8.68 -5.09 -18.73
CA SER A 139 7.86 -6.13 -19.33
C SER A 139 7.83 -5.97 -20.83
N ARG A 140 8.23 -7.03 -21.54
CA ARG A 140 8.29 -7.06 -23.01
C ARG A 140 7.00 -7.59 -23.65
N SER A 141 5.93 -7.81 -22.87
CA SER A 141 4.68 -8.37 -23.38
C SER A 141 3.89 -7.33 -24.18
N LYS A 142 3.85 -7.47 -25.51
CA LYS A 142 3.01 -6.65 -26.41
C LYS A 142 1.63 -7.28 -26.72
N LYS A 143 1.46 -8.60 -26.53
CA LYS A 143 0.24 -9.35 -26.96
C LYS A 143 -0.73 -9.72 -25.84
N THR A 144 -0.31 -9.68 -24.58
CA THR A 144 -1.14 -10.05 -23.40
C THR A 144 -0.92 -9.06 -22.28
N ILE A 145 -1.86 -8.99 -21.32
CA ILE A 145 -1.66 -8.17 -20.12
C ILE A 145 -0.30 -8.45 -19.47
N SER A 146 0.41 -7.36 -19.20
CA SER A 146 1.76 -7.38 -18.65
C SER A 146 1.73 -7.70 -17.15
N LYS A 147 2.74 -8.46 -16.69
CA LYS A 147 2.95 -8.69 -15.25
C LYS A 147 3.14 -7.39 -14.48
N SER A 148 3.83 -6.44 -15.09
CA SER A 148 4.14 -5.13 -14.52
C SER A 148 3.12 -4.09 -15.00
N ALA A 149 2.67 -3.23 -14.10
CA ALA A 149 1.77 -2.11 -14.38
C ALA A 149 2.44 -1.00 -15.20
N GLY A 150 3.75 -0.82 -15.03
CA GLY A 150 4.54 0.18 -15.71
C GLY A 150 4.62 1.50 -14.96
N PHE A 151 5.52 2.36 -15.44
CA PHE A 151 5.89 3.63 -14.81
C PHE A 151 4.68 4.52 -14.50
N GLU A 152 3.80 4.76 -15.48
CA GLU A 152 2.69 5.72 -15.31
C GLU A 152 1.72 5.32 -14.18
N VAL A 153 1.40 4.03 -14.09
CA VAL A 153 0.49 3.52 -13.05
C VAL A 153 1.15 3.61 -11.67
N ILE A 154 2.44 3.28 -11.58
CA ILE A 154 3.18 3.35 -10.32
C ILE A 154 3.40 4.78 -9.88
N SER A 155 3.67 5.71 -10.80
CA SER A 155 3.75 7.13 -10.48
C SER A 155 2.47 7.65 -9.84
N LYS A 156 1.29 7.34 -10.42
CA LYS A 156 -0.01 7.71 -9.83
C LYS A 156 -0.22 7.07 -8.45
N GLN A 157 0.16 5.81 -8.28
CA GLN A 157 0.05 5.15 -6.98
C GLN A 157 0.94 5.81 -5.91
N VAL A 158 2.18 6.17 -6.27
CA VAL A 158 3.11 6.86 -5.37
C VAL A 158 2.62 8.27 -5.04
N GLU A 159 2.06 9.01 -6.00
CA GLU A 159 1.43 10.32 -5.75
C GLU A 159 0.31 10.21 -4.71
N LEU A 160 -0.54 9.19 -4.82
CA LEU A 160 -1.59 8.92 -3.82
C LEU A 160 -0.99 8.57 -2.45
N LEU A 161 0.09 7.79 -2.41
CA LEU A 161 0.79 7.47 -1.15
C LEU A 161 1.37 8.73 -0.50
N VAL A 162 2.12 9.54 -1.25
CA VAL A 162 2.74 10.79 -0.77
C VAL A 162 1.70 11.83 -0.33
N SER A 163 0.51 11.81 -0.94
CA SER A 163 -0.59 12.71 -0.57
C SER A 163 -1.33 12.26 0.69
N ARG A 164 -1.39 10.95 0.97
CA ARG A 164 -2.18 10.37 2.08
C ARG A 164 -1.35 10.00 3.31
N LYS A 165 -0.06 9.76 3.14
CA LYS A 165 0.84 9.27 4.19
C LYS A 165 1.75 10.40 4.68
N LYS A 166 2.19 10.27 5.93
CA LYS A 166 3.23 11.14 6.52
C LYS A 166 4.58 10.84 5.88
N ASP A 167 5.46 11.83 5.81
CA ASP A 167 6.76 11.70 5.16
C ASP A 167 7.65 10.61 5.78
N ILE A 168 7.55 10.43 7.10
CA ILE A 168 8.23 9.34 7.80
C ILE A 168 7.83 7.94 7.29
N MET A 169 6.55 7.77 6.89
CA MET A 169 6.06 6.50 6.35
C MET A 169 6.58 6.28 4.92
N ILE A 170 6.78 7.35 4.15
CA ILE A 170 7.38 7.26 2.81
C ILE A 170 8.87 6.93 2.92
N LYS A 171 9.58 7.48 3.91
CA LYS A 171 10.98 7.12 4.20
C LYS A 171 11.12 5.65 4.58
N ILE A 172 10.30 5.16 5.53
CA ILE A 172 10.26 3.74 5.90
C ILE A 172 9.97 2.86 4.67
N LEU A 173 8.99 3.25 3.85
CA LEU A 173 8.68 2.52 2.61
C LEU A 173 9.89 2.47 1.66
N LEU A 174 10.66 3.55 1.53
CA LEU A 174 11.87 3.57 0.70
C LEU A 174 13.00 2.72 1.29
N ASP A 175 13.15 2.69 2.61
CA ASP A 175 14.14 1.84 3.28
C ASP A 175 13.78 0.36 3.08
N GLU A 176 12.52 -0.02 3.33
CA GLU A 176 12.02 -1.38 3.05
C GLU A 176 12.12 -1.74 1.56
N ALA A 177 11.90 -0.78 0.66
CA ALA A 177 12.06 -0.99 -0.78
C ALA A 177 13.53 -1.24 -1.14
N LYS A 178 14.48 -0.57 -0.48
CA LYS A 178 15.90 -0.79 -0.70
C LYS A 178 16.31 -2.21 -0.31
N ASP A 179 15.83 -2.68 0.85
CA ASP A 179 16.09 -4.03 1.34
C ASP A 179 15.48 -5.08 0.40
N ALA A 180 14.23 -4.89 0.01
CA ALA A 180 13.54 -5.77 -0.93
C ALA A 180 14.23 -5.79 -2.30
N ALA A 181 14.64 -4.63 -2.82
CA ALA A 181 15.35 -4.51 -4.09
C ALA A 181 16.70 -5.22 -4.08
N THR A 182 17.42 -5.17 -2.95
CA THR A 182 18.69 -5.87 -2.78
C THR A 182 18.48 -7.38 -2.86
N LYS A 183 17.51 -7.91 -2.10
CA LYS A 183 17.19 -9.35 -2.08
C LYS A 183 16.71 -9.86 -3.44
N MET A 184 15.79 -9.12 -4.07
CA MET A 184 15.16 -9.51 -5.35
C MET A 184 15.97 -9.14 -6.59
N ARG A 185 17.12 -8.48 -6.43
CA ARG A 185 17.96 -7.96 -7.53
C ARG A 185 17.22 -6.95 -8.42
N LEU A 186 16.44 -6.05 -7.80
CA LEU A 186 15.64 -4.99 -8.42
C LEU A 186 16.19 -3.58 -8.11
N ILE A 187 17.52 -3.45 -8.00
CA ILE A 187 18.19 -2.18 -7.70
C ILE A 187 17.85 -1.08 -8.75
N PRO A 188 17.81 -1.37 -10.06
CA PRO A 188 17.41 -0.37 -11.06
C PRO A 188 15.98 0.15 -10.85
N GLU A 189 15.04 -0.73 -10.50
CA GLU A 189 13.66 -0.37 -10.20
C GLU A 189 13.54 0.46 -8.91
N TYR A 190 14.39 0.21 -7.92
CA TYR A 190 14.46 1.03 -6.71
C TYR A 190 14.92 2.46 -7.01
N GLU A 191 15.94 2.62 -7.85
CA GLU A 191 16.37 3.96 -8.26
C GLU A 191 15.28 4.70 -9.05
N GLN A 192 14.51 3.98 -9.89
CA GLN A 192 13.32 4.55 -10.52
C GLN A 192 12.26 4.96 -9.50
N LEU A 193 11.97 4.13 -8.49
CA LEU A 193 11.02 4.43 -7.44
C LEU A 193 11.42 5.71 -6.67
N LYS A 194 12.70 5.88 -6.34
CA LYS A 194 13.21 7.11 -5.69
C LYS A 194 12.93 8.36 -6.53
N LEU A 195 13.16 8.29 -7.84
CA LEU A 195 12.87 9.41 -8.75
C LEU A 195 11.38 9.73 -8.79
N ILE A 196 10.52 8.72 -8.81
CA ILE A 196 9.06 8.89 -8.77
C ILE A 196 8.62 9.56 -7.46
N VAL A 197 9.12 9.09 -6.31
CA VAL A 197 8.82 9.69 -5.01
C VAL A 197 9.25 11.16 -4.96
N LYS A 198 10.46 11.47 -5.45
CA LYS A 198 10.95 12.86 -5.55
C LYS A 198 10.03 13.72 -6.41
N ALA A 199 9.60 13.22 -7.57
CA ALA A 199 8.68 13.93 -8.45
C ALA A 199 7.31 14.17 -7.78
N ALA A 200 6.78 13.17 -7.07
CA ALA A 200 5.52 13.30 -6.33
C ALA A 200 5.59 14.38 -5.23
N TYR A 201 6.72 14.47 -4.51
CA TYR A 201 6.95 15.55 -3.54
C TYR A 201 7.01 16.93 -4.19
N GLN A 202 7.71 17.07 -5.33
CA GLN A 202 7.75 18.31 -6.08
C GLN A 202 6.36 18.75 -6.56
N GLN A 203 5.55 17.79 -7.01
CA GLN A 203 4.18 18.05 -7.44
C GLN A 203 3.30 18.49 -6.26
N ARG A 204 3.36 17.80 -5.11
CA ARG A 204 2.65 18.21 -3.89
C ARG A 204 3.05 19.63 -3.46
N ARG A 205 4.34 19.95 -3.50
CA ARG A 205 4.86 21.29 -3.21
C ARG A 205 4.31 22.33 -4.17
N LYS A 206 4.31 22.06 -5.47
CA LYS A 206 3.77 22.97 -6.49
C LYS A 206 2.28 23.25 -6.27
N ILE A 207 1.50 22.22 -5.94
CA ILE A 207 0.08 22.36 -5.60
C ILE A 207 -0.10 23.26 -4.37
N MET A 208 0.67 23.03 -3.30
CA MET A 208 0.62 23.88 -2.11
C MET A 208 1.01 25.34 -2.41
N LEU A 209 2.10 25.57 -3.16
CA LEU A 209 2.53 26.91 -3.55
C LEU A 209 1.48 27.64 -4.40
N ASN A 210 0.80 26.93 -5.31
CA ASN A 210 -0.27 27.50 -6.12
C ASN A 210 -1.51 27.83 -5.28
N GLN A 211 -1.86 26.98 -4.32
CA GLN A 211 -2.93 27.27 -3.36
C GLN A 211 -2.61 28.51 -2.52
N TRP A 212 -1.33 28.72 -2.20
CA TRP A 212 -0.87 29.85 -1.40
C TRP A 212 -0.52 31.09 -2.22
N ALA A 213 -0.62 31.06 -3.55
CA ALA A 213 -0.22 32.17 -4.42
C ALA A 213 -0.99 33.49 -4.17
N GLY A 214 -2.10 33.45 -3.44
CA GLY A 214 -2.83 34.64 -2.95
C GLY A 214 -2.41 35.16 -1.57
N GLU A 215 -1.58 34.43 -0.82
CA GLU A 215 -1.17 34.74 0.57
C GLU A 215 0.35 34.87 0.75
N ILE A 216 1.15 34.63 -0.31
CA ILE A 216 2.62 34.69 -0.26
C ILE A 216 3.10 36.15 -0.39
N PRO A 217 3.82 36.70 0.60
CA PRO A 217 4.40 38.04 0.52
C PRO A 217 5.50 38.11 -0.54
N ALA A 218 5.65 39.30 -1.13
CA ALA A 218 6.39 39.56 -2.38
C ALA A 218 7.87 39.14 -2.43
N ASN A 219 8.48 38.70 -1.33
CA ASN A 219 9.89 38.32 -1.29
C ASN A 219 10.11 36.83 -1.61
N ARG A 220 9.94 36.47 -2.89
CA ARG A 220 10.09 35.09 -3.42
C ARG A 220 11.50 34.48 -3.28
N LYS A 221 12.55 35.29 -3.08
CA LYS A 221 13.95 34.88 -3.26
C LYS A 221 14.48 33.83 -2.26
N SER A 222 13.78 33.54 -1.17
CA SER A 222 14.23 32.57 -0.15
C SER A 222 13.65 31.17 -0.29
N ILE A 223 12.69 30.93 -1.20
CA ILE A 223 11.96 29.64 -1.29
C ILE A 223 12.62 28.67 -2.29
N ASP A 224 13.57 29.12 -3.11
CA ASP A 224 14.14 28.31 -4.20
C ASP A 224 15.15 27.23 -3.76
N LYS A 225 15.62 27.24 -2.51
CA LYS A 225 16.47 26.16 -1.99
C LYS A 225 15.62 24.96 -1.55
N LEU A 226 15.95 23.78 -2.08
CA LEU A 226 15.53 22.51 -1.48
C LEU A 226 16.23 22.41 -0.12
N VAL A 227 15.47 22.55 0.97
CA VAL A 227 15.94 22.21 2.30
C VAL A 227 15.68 20.72 2.50
N ASP A 228 16.75 19.92 2.57
CA ASP A 228 16.67 18.51 2.91
C ASP A 228 16.41 18.38 4.42
N ILE A 229 15.26 17.83 4.79
CA ILE A 229 14.82 17.65 6.19
C ILE A 229 15.82 16.83 7.00
N ASP A 230 16.57 15.93 6.36
CA ASP A 230 17.54 15.06 7.04
C ASP A 230 18.90 15.73 7.32
N SER A 231 19.14 16.95 6.85
CA SER A 231 20.40 17.69 7.09
C SER A 231 20.48 18.40 8.44
N PHE A 232 19.44 18.27 9.27
CA PHE A 232 19.38 18.88 10.60
C PHE A 232 19.59 17.83 11.69
N GLU A 233 20.81 17.74 12.20
CA GLU A 233 21.10 17.03 13.44
C GLU A 233 20.64 17.87 14.64
N PHE A 234 19.51 17.51 15.23
CA PHE A 234 19.11 18.05 16.54
C PHE A 234 19.19 16.97 17.60
N ASN A 235 19.96 17.30 18.64
CA ASN A 235 20.32 16.43 19.75
C ASN A 235 19.17 16.36 20.76
N VAL A 236 18.12 15.60 20.44
CA VAL A 236 17.04 15.32 21.40
C VAL A 236 16.61 13.86 21.29
N ASN A 237 16.72 13.14 22.40
CA ASN A 237 16.46 11.70 22.50
C ASN A 237 15.06 11.34 21.98
N ARG A 238 15.03 10.54 20.90
CA ARG A 238 13.81 9.99 20.28
C ARG A 238 13.08 9.07 21.26
N PHE A 239 11.83 9.37 21.59
CA PHE A 239 10.90 8.36 22.10
C PHE A 239 9.56 8.41 21.35
N TRP A 240 9.07 7.21 21.04
CA TRP A 240 7.89 6.92 20.25
C TRP A 240 6.60 7.15 21.05
N SER A 241 5.74 8.07 20.63
CA SER A 241 4.30 8.05 20.94
C SER A 241 3.51 9.01 20.04
N SER A 242 2.26 8.65 19.71
CA SER A 242 1.30 9.53 19.02
C SER A 242 1.09 10.84 19.82
N PRO A 243 0.95 12.02 19.17
CA PRO A 243 0.75 13.33 19.83
C PRO A 243 -0.45 13.39 20.79
N LYS A 244 -1.34 12.39 20.74
CA LYS A 244 -2.49 12.26 21.65
C LYS A 244 -2.10 11.91 23.09
N PHE A 245 -0.95 11.23 23.29
CA PHE A 245 -0.57 10.62 24.57
C PHE A 245 0.69 11.22 25.23
N LEU A 246 1.27 12.28 24.66
CA LEU A 246 2.44 12.93 25.24
C LEU A 246 2.05 13.84 26.42
N PRO A 247 2.84 13.89 27.51
CA PRO A 247 2.70 14.90 28.56
C PRO A 247 2.78 16.32 27.98
N LEU A 248 2.14 17.28 28.65
CA LEU A 248 1.91 18.65 28.15
C LEU A 248 3.17 19.37 27.62
N GLY A 249 4.34 19.13 28.23
CA GLY A 249 5.62 19.69 27.77
C GLY A 249 6.20 19.05 26.50
N ASN A 250 5.82 17.81 26.19
CA ASN A 250 6.44 17.02 25.12
C ASN A 250 5.64 17.07 23.81
N VAL A 251 4.33 17.35 23.84
CA VAL A 251 3.49 17.54 22.64
C VAL A 251 4.01 18.71 21.79
N ILE A 252 4.43 19.77 22.46
CA ILE A 252 4.84 21.04 21.88
C ILE A 252 6.18 20.92 21.14
N GLY A 253 7.18 20.28 21.75
CA GLY A 253 8.49 20.07 21.11
C GLY A 253 8.44 19.07 19.95
N VAL A 254 7.59 18.04 20.03
CA VAL A 254 7.51 16.97 19.01
C VAL A 254 6.77 17.44 17.75
N VAL A 255 5.71 18.24 17.89
CA VAL A 255 4.94 18.73 16.73
C VAL A 255 5.63 19.89 16.02
N LEU A 256 6.41 20.70 16.74
CA LEU A 256 7.01 21.93 16.20
C LEU A 256 8.40 21.72 15.57
N ASN A 257 8.89 20.49 15.51
CA ASN A 257 10.10 20.13 14.79
C ASN A 257 9.92 20.25 13.25
N ALA A 258 8.68 20.07 12.74
CA ALA A 258 8.28 20.37 11.36
C ALA A 258 6.73 20.31 11.21
N PRO A 259 5.98 21.32 11.70
CA PRO A 259 4.54 21.21 11.76
C PRO A 259 3.93 21.36 10.35
N THR A 260 3.13 20.37 9.93
CA THR A 260 2.29 20.53 8.74
C THR A 260 1.08 21.42 9.04
N HIS A 261 0.38 21.86 7.99
CA HIS A 261 -0.87 22.62 8.14
C HIS A 261 -1.89 21.86 9.02
N ASP A 262 -1.98 20.54 8.85
CA ASP A 262 -2.89 19.69 9.63
C ASP A 262 -2.45 19.57 11.10
N ASP A 263 -1.14 19.53 11.36
CA ASP A 263 -0.62 19.46 12.72
C ASP A 263 -0.90 20.76 13.50
N LEU A 264 -0.74 21.92 12.86
CA LEU A 264 -1.07 23.21 13.48
C LEU A 264 -2.58 23.37 13.70
N ALA A 265 -3.42 22.88 12.78
CA ALA A 265 -4.88 22.90 12.94
C ALA A 265 -5.32 22.07 14.16
N ILE A 266 -4.80 20.84 14.27
CA ILE A 266 -5.07 19.95 15.41
C ILE A 266 -4.62 20.59 16.73
N LEU A 267 -3.46 21.25 16.76
CA LEU A 267 -2.97 21.95 17.95
C LEU A 267 -3.85 23.15 18.32
N CYS A 268 -4.23 23.97 17.32
CA CYS A 268 -5.10 25.13 17.53
C CYS A 268 -6.50 24.74 18.01
N ASP A 269 -7.05 23.62 17.52
CA ASP A 269 -8.32 23.09 17.97
C ASP A 269 -8.27 22.54 19.39
N ARG A 270 -7.16 21.89 19.75
CA ARG A 270 -7.03 21.23 21.05
C ARG A 270 -6.65 22.19 22.18
N PHE A 271 -5.77 23.16 21.91
CA PHE A 271 -5.17 24.01 22.94
C PHE A 271 -5.53 25.49 22.79
N GLY A 272 -6.19 25.86 21.70
CA GLY A 272 -6.51 27.24 21.39
C GLY A 272 -5.32 28.00 20.81
N VAL A 273 -5.64 28.90 19.88
CA VAL A 273 -4.66 29.70 19.11
C VAL A 273 -3.70 30.50 20.01
N LYS A 274 -4.16 30.98 21.17
CA LYS A 274 -3.33 31.77 22.11
C LYS A 274 -2.19 30.95 22.71
N VAL A 275 -2.46 29.70 23.12
CA VAL A 275 -1.47 28.80 23.71
C VAL A 275 -0.43 28.39 22.67
N VAL A 276 -0.89 28.06 21.46
CA VAL A 276 0.00 27.73 20.33
C VAL A 276 0.92 28.91 19.99
N LYS A 277 0.39 30.14 19.92
CA LYS A 277 1.21 31.36 19.70
C LYS A 277 2.28 31.58 20.77
N TYR A 278 1.94 31.38 22.04
CA TYR A 278 2.87 31.57 23.15
C TYR A 278 4.06 30.60 23.05
N VAL A 279 3.75 29.33 22.85
CA VAL A 279 4.74 28.27 22.63
C VAL A 279 5.71 28.60 21.48
N LEU A 280 5.17 29.03 20.34
CA LEU A 280 5.98 29.38 19.19
C LEU A 280 6.87 30.60 19.41
N SER A 281 6.41 31.53 20.26
CA SER A 281 7.22 32.68 20.65
C SER A 281 8.42 32.29 21.53
N ILE A 282 8.28 31.26 22.36
CA ILE A 282 9.39 30.70 23.15
C ILE A 282 10.39 30.02 22.21
N LEU A 283 9.92 29.14 21.34
CA LEU A 283 10.80 28.44 20.38
C LEU A 283 11.54 29.41 19.43
N LYS A 284 10.89 30.51 19.05
CA LYS A 284 11.52 31.59 18.28
C LYS A 284 12.63 32.30 19.08
N LYS A 285 12.41 32.56 20.38
CA LYS A 285 13.42 33.19 21.24
C LYS A 285 14.62 32.28 21.47
N ASP A 286 14.40 30.96 21.52
CA ASP A 286 15.44 29.97 21.72
C ASP A 286 16.17 29.58 20.42
N ASN A 287 15.92 30.28 19.29
CA ASN A 287 16.41 29.96 17.95
C ASN A 287 16.13 28.51 17.50
N ALA A 288 15.11 27.87 18.09
CA ALA A 288 14.70 26.51 17.76
C ALA A 288 13.83 26.43 16.49
N LEU A 289 13.53 27.57 15.86
CA LEU A 289 12.77 27.67 14.61
C LEU A 289 13.60 28.40 13.55
N GLN A 290 13.64 27.82 12.35
CA GLN A 290 14.20 28.48 11.17
C GLN A 290 13.29 29.63 10.70
N LEU A 291 13.87 30.60 10.01
CA LEU A 291 13.17 31.81 9.56
C LEU A 291 11.91 31.49 8.72
N GLU A 292 11.99 30.44 7.90
CA GLU A 292 10.90 29.94 7.05
C GLU A 292 9.76 29.33 7.89
N GLN A 293 10.09 28.62 8.97
CA GLN A 293 9.12 28.03 9.89
C GLN A 293 8.42 29.11 10.71
N VAL A 294 9.14 30.15 11.14
CA VAL A 294 8.57 31.33 11.80
C VAL A 294 7.55 32.01 10.89
N HIS A 295 7.86 32.11 9.60
CA HIS A 295 6.99 32.76 8.61
C HIS A 295 5.70 31.97 8.34
N PHE A 296 5.83 30.67 8.04
CA PHE A 296 4.70 29.75 7.83
C PHE A 296 3.73 29.78 9.02
N THR A 297 4.29 29.69 10.22
CA THR A 297 3.50 29.62 11.44
C THR A 297 2.74 30.92 11.71
N HIS A 298 3.37 32.07 11.45
CA HIS A 298 2.72 33.37 11.61
C HIS A 298 1.51 33.51 10.67
N GLN A 299 1.67 33.10 9.41
CA GLN A 299 0.63 33.17 8.38
C GLN A 299 -0.55 32.22 8.67
N PHE A 300 -0.24 30.97 9.04
CA PHE A 300 -1.26 30.00 9.43
C PHE A 300 -2.12 30.53 10.59
N LEU A 301 -1.50 31.05 11.65
CA LEU A 301 -2.21 31.52 12.83
C LEU A 301 -2.97 32.84 12.60
N SER A 302 -2.63 33.62 11.58
CA SER A 302 -3.49 34.73 11.12
C SER A 302 -4.71 34.20 10.37
N GLY A 303 -4.54 33.28 9.41
CA GLY A 303 -5.65 32.71 8.63
C GLY A 303 -6.64 31.89 9.48
N TYR A 304 -6.13 31.11 10.44
CA TYR A 304 -6.94 30.25 11.31
C TYR A 304 -7.94 31.02 12.18
N LYS A 305 -7.60 32.25 12.59
CA LYS A 305 -8.51 33.11 13.35
C LYS A 305 -9.72 33.56 12.52
N HIS A 306 -9.53 33.77 11.22
CA HIS A 306 -10.59 34.22 10.32
C HIS A 306 -11.54 33.08 9.94
N ALA A 307 -11.03 31.86 9.77
CA ALA A 307 -11.84 30.69 9.40
C ALA A 307 -12.78 30.17 10.50
N LYS A 308 -12.54 30.51 11.78
CA LYS A 308 -13.37 30.08 12.93
C LYS A 308 -14.32 31.17 13.45
N ALA A 309 -14.23 32.39 12.91
CA ALA A 309 -15.09 33.52 13.22
C ALA A 309 -16.18 33.77 12.16
N ALA A 310 -16.16 32.97 11.08
CA ALA A 310 -17.21 32.84 10.08
C ALA A 310 -17.97 31.53 10.30
#